data_AF-A0A1E7MVP8-F1
#
_entry.id   AF-A0A1E7MVP8-F1
#
_cell.length_a   1.000
_cell.length_b   1.000
_cell.length_c   1.000
_cell.angle_alpha   90.00
_cell.angle_beta   90.00
_cell.angle_gamma   90.00
#
_symmetry.space_group_name_H-M   'P 1'
#
loop_
_entity.id
_entity.type
_entity.pdbx_description
1 polymer ?
#
loop_
_entity_poly.entity_id
_entity_poly.type
_entity_poly.pdbx_seq_one_letter_code
_entity_poly.pdbx_strand_id
1 'polypeptide(L)'
;MFVTTGQAGTALGCSIPTVKKLMATGVVPGVREQGRQVFPLAALQALQARPAAGLTVLSAPEIAVLRSDAPTRVDEPDRDWIGFGTALDRAQLLAALSGWWRCDPARVAAGAVLPVTVAGFVVAVLTGLTEWEGDGTVGTAARFRFPKARLAGYLTDLTAPANAATPTDPQDARLAGLLLGTRLASVSGGPIAYVPTNPTTTHQPDTEGGMTR
;
A
#
# COMPACT_ATOMS: atom_id res chain seq x y z
N MET A 1 -20.77 -12.70 13.30
CA MET A 1 -20.13 -12.26 14.57
C MET A 1 -19.24 -11.06 14.28
N PHE A 2 -19.19 -10.09 15.18
CA PHE A 2 -18.45 -8.82 15.00
C PHE A 2 -17.51 -8.56 16.18
N VAL A 3 -16.43 -7.83 15.93
CA VAL A 3 -15.49 -7.32 16.93
C VAL A 3 -15.47 -5.79 16.90
N THR A 4 -14.96 -5.16 17.97
CA THR A 4 -14.74 -3.71 18.00
C THR A 4 -13.50 -3.34 17.17
N THR A 5 -13.40 -2.07 16.77
CA THR A 5 -12.20 -1.55 16.09
C THR A 5 -10.94 -1.65 16.96
N GLY A 6 -11.08 -1.63 18.29
CA GLY A 6 -9.98 -1.87 19.23
C GLY A 6 -9.46 -3.29 19.15
N GLN A 7 -10.36 -4.28 19.21
CA GLN A 7 -10.01 -5.70 19.06
C GLN A 7 -9.39 -5.99 17.69
N ALA A 8 -9.95 -5.42 16.62
CA ALA A 8 -9.38 -5.54 15.28
C ALA A 8 -7.97 -4.91 15.19
N GLY A 9 -7.76 -3.73 15.80
CA GLY A 9 -6.45 -3.07 15.81
C GLY A 9 -5.39 -3.91 16.51
N THR A 10 -5.71 -4.44 17.71
CA THR A 10 -4.83 -5.36 18.43
C THR A 10 -4.51 -6.60 17.59
N ALA A 11 -5.51 -7.23 16.99
CA ALA A 11 -5.34 -8.45 16.20
C ALA A 11 -4.55 -8.24 14.90
N LEU A 12 -4.65 -7.06 14.28
CA LEU A 12 -3.91 -6.70 13.07
C LEU A 12 -2.55 -6.05 13.36
N GLY A 13 -2.26 -5.71 14.62
CA GLY A 13 -1.03 -5.03 15.02
C GLY A 13 -0.98 -3.56 14.56
N CYS A 14 -2.12 -2.88 14.51
CA CYS A 14 -2.20 -1.47 14.09
C CYS A 14 -3.12 -0.64 15.00
N SER A 15 -3.05 0.68 14.86
CA SER A 15 -3.84 1.59 15.69
C SER A 15 -5.33 1.58 15.29
N ILE A 16 -6.21 1.97 16.22
CA ILE A 16 -7.65 2.13 15.93
C ILE A 16 -7.90 3.07 14.73
N PRO A 17 -7.23 4.24 14.62
CA PRO A 17 -7.36 5.08 13.43
C PRO A 17 -7.02 4.33 12.13
N THR A 18 -5.97 3.51 12.11
CA THR A 18 -5.59 2.72 10.93
C THR A 18 -6.68 1.70 10.55
N VAL A 19 -7.33 1.06 11.52
CA VAL A 19 -8.49 0.18 11.25
C VAL A 19 -9.65 0.96 10.64
N LYS A 20 -9.97 2.14 11.18
CA LYS A 20 -11.06 2.98 10.65
C LYS A 20 -10.79 3.44 9.21
N LYS A 21 -9.54 3.79 8.90
CA LYS A 21 -9.11 4.12 7.55
C LYS A 21 -9.29 2.94 6.59
N LEU A 22 -8.90 1.74 7.02
CA LEU A 22 -9.12 0.52 6.25
C LEU A 22 -10.60 0.28 5.96
N MET A 23 -11.47 0.44 6.97
CA MET A 23 -12.92 0.32 6.80
C MET A 23 -13.43 1.32 5.73
N ALA A 24 -13.04 2.59 5.85
CA ALA A 24 -13.52 3.68 4.99
C ALA A 24 -13.15 3.54 3.50
N THR A 25 -12.23 2.64 3.16
CA THR A 25 -11.91 2.33 1.75
C THR A 25 -12.98 1.48 1.07
N GLY A 26 -13.85 0.81 1.83
CA GLY A 26 -14.80 -0.17 1.31
C GLY A 26 -14.18 -1.48 0.83
N VAL A 27 -12.86 -1.69 1.00
CA VAL A 27 -12.16 -2.91 0.54
C VAL A 27 -12.37 -4.11 1.47
N VAL A 28 -12.89 -3.88 2.68
CA VAL A 28 -13.28 -4.95 3.60
C VAL A 28 -14.81 -5.05 3.62
N PRO A 29 -15.40 -6.12 3.09
CA PRO A 29 -16.85 -6.26 3.02
C PRO A 29 -17.48 -6.42 4.39
N GLY A 30 -18.73 -5.96 4.54
CA GLY A 30 -19.56 -6.18 5.73
C GLY A 30 -19.18 -5.36 6.96
N VAL A 31 -18.21 -4.45 6.85
CA VAL A 31 -17.92 -3.48 7.91
C VAL A 31 -19.11 -2.55 8.13
N ARG A 32 -19.34 -2.13 9.37
CA ARG A 32 -20.38 -1.15 9.69
C ARG A 32 -19.72 0.13 10.16
N GLU A 33 -19.98 1.20 9.44
CA GLU A 33 -19.36 2.52 9.71
C GLU A 33 -20.30 3.49 10.41
N GLN A 34 -21.61 3.34 10.18
CA GLN A 34 -22.64 4.13 10.81
C GLN A 34 -23.05 3.53 12.16
N GLY A 35 -23.17 4.38 13.18
CA GLY A 35 -23.45 3.98 14.55
C GLY A 35 -22.24 3.32 15.22
N ARG A 36 -22.43 2.17 15.87
CA ARG A 36 -21.30 1.44 16.49
C ARG A 36 -20.43 0.81 15.41
N GLN A 37 -19.23 1.37 15.24
CA GLN A 37 -18.24 0.84 14.30
C GLN A 37 -17.80 -0.57 14.71
N VAL A 38 -18.00 -1.54 13.82
CA VAL A 38 -17.66 -2.93 14.07
C VAL A 38 -17.05 -3.60 12.84
N PHE A 39 -16.16 -4.55 13.09
CA PHE A 39 -15.42 -5.29 12.09
C PHE A 39 -15.90 -6.75 12.07
N PRO A 40 -16.22 -7.35 10.91
CA PRO A 40 -16.63 -8.75 10.85
C PRO A 40 -15.50 -9.68 11.31
N LEU A 41 -15.79 -10.61 12.21
CA LEU A 41 -14.76 -11.53 12.73
C LEU A 41 -14.12 -12.36 11.61
N ALA A 42 -14.92 -12.86 10.65
CA ALA A 42 -14.42 -13.64 9.53
C ALA A 42 -13.47 -12.82 8.64
N ALA A 43 -13.78 -11.54 8.40
CA ALA A 43 -12.90 -10.63 7.68
C ALA A 43 -11.58 -10.43 8.44
N LEU A 44 -11.64 -10.23 9.76
CA LEU A 44 -10.44 -10.09 10.58
C LEU A 44 -9.53 -11.33 10.48
N GLN A 45 -10.11 -12.52 10.59
CA GLN A 45 -9.39 -13.79 10.48
C GLN A 45 -8.74 -13.94 9.10
N ALA A 46 -9.46 -13.61 8.02
CA ALA A 46 -8.92 -13.65 6.66
C ALA A 46 -7.73 -12.70 6.47
N LEU A 47 -7.81 -11.49 7.07
CA LEU A 47 -6.74 -10.48 7.04
C LEU A 47 -5.53 -10.89 7.87
N GLN A 48 -5.72 -11.52 9.04
CA GLN A 48 -4.62 -12.03 9.87
C GLN A 48 -3.83 -13.14 9.16
N ALA A 49 -4.53 -13.96 8.37
CA ALA A 49 -3.92 -15.05 7.60
C ALA A 49 -3.21 -14.58 6.31
N ARG A 50 -3.22 -13.28 5.99
CA ARG A 50 -2.54 -12.79 4.77
C ARG A 50 -1.02 -12.94 4.90
N PRO A 51 -0.35 -13.52 3.90
CA PRO A 51 1.10 -13.70 3.93
C PRO A 51 1.81 -12.35 3.84
N ALA A 52 3.06 -12.31 4.31
CA ALA A 52 3.96 -11.19 4.00
C ALA A 52 4.25 -11.13 2.49
N ALA A 53 4.50 -9.93 1.96
CA ALA A 53 4.90 -9.73 0.58
C ALA A 53 6.27 -10.37 0.32
N GLY A 54 6.34 -11.33 -0.61
CA GLY A 54 7.59 -11.95 -1.02
C GLY A 54 8.38 -11.05 -1.97
N LEU A 55 9.15 -10.10 -1.44
CA LEU A 55 9.86 -9.10 -2.26
C LEU A 55 11.16 -9.60 -2.90
N THR A 56 11.74 -10.71 -2.41
CA THR A 56 13.03 -11.24 -2.87
C THR A 56 13.04 -11.69 -4.34
N VAL A 57 11.86 -11.87 -4.93
CA VAL A 57 11.70 -12.22 -6.35
C VAL A 57 11.77 -10.99 -7.27
N LEU A 58 11.80 -9.79 -6.71
CA LEU A 58 11.93 -8.54 -7.46
C LEU A 58 13.41 -8.28 -7.74
N SER A 59 13.71 -7.86 -8.96
CA SER A 59 15.10 -7.61 -9.40
C SER A 59 15.69 -6.32 -8.83
N ALA A 60 14.85 -5.34 -8.49
CA ALA A 60 15.30 -4.10 -7.86
C ALA A 60 15.72 -4.37 -6.41
N PRO A 61 16.81 -3.78 -5.88
CA PRO A 61 17.25 -3.99 -4.49
C PRO A 61 16.33 -3.31 -3.45
N GLU A 62 15.50 -2.38 -3.91
CA GLU A 62 14.56 -1.60 -3.11
C GLU A 62 13.37 -1.25 -4.00
N ILE A 63 12.18 -1.17 -3.39
CA ILE A 63 10.99 -0.62 -4.03
C ILE A 63 10.40 0.51 -3.19
N ALA A 64 9.81 1.48 -3.88
CA ALA A 64 8.93 2.44 -3.26
C ALA A 64 7.58 1.81 -2.93
N VAL A 65 6.93 2.25 -1.86
CA VAL A 65 5.59 1.83 -1.44
C VAL A 65 4.75 3.08 -1.17
N LEU A 66 3.60 3.20 -1.83
CA LEU A 66 2.63 4.26 -1.55
C LEU A 66 1.74 3.83 -0.39
N ARG A 67 1.73 4.64 0.67
CA ARG A 67 0.82 4.47 1.80
C ARG A 67 -0.41 5.33 1.56
N SER A 68 -1.48 4.67 1.18
CA SER A 68 -2.75 5.29 0.88
C SER A 68 -3.64 5.36 2.12
N ASP A 69 -4.49 6.38 2.13
CA ASP A 69 -5.65 6.45 3.00
C ASP A 69 -6.93 6.17 2.19
N ALA A 70 -8.08 6.20 2.85
CA ALA A 70 -9.38 6.20 2.20
C ALA A 70 -9.55 7.41 1.26
N PRO A 71 -10.41 7.32 0.23
CA PRO A 71 -10.54 8.36 -0.77
C PRO A 71 -10.97 9.67 -0.15
N THR A 72 -10.26 10.74 -0.48
CA THR A 72 -10.62 12.11 -0.08
C THR A 72 -10.68 12.98 -1.33
N ARG A 73 -11.72 13.81 -1.43
CA ARG A 73 -11.82 14.78 -2.53
C ARG A 73 -10.74 15.84 -2.40
N VAL A 74 -10.16 16.22 -3.52
CA VAL A 74 -9.21 17.32 -3.63
C VAL A 74 -9.57 18.21 -4.80
N ASP A 75 -9.11 19.45 -4.76
CA ASP A 75 -9.21 20.40 -5.86
C ASP A 75 -7.83 20.54 -6.50
N GLU A 76 -7.44 19.53 -7.29
CA GLU A 76 -6.20 19.52 -8.07
C GLU A 76 -6.55 19.39 -9.57
N PRO A 77 -5.82 20.07 -10.49
CA PRO A 77 -6.23 20.17 -11.90
C PRO A 77 -6.35 18.83 -12.65
N ASP A 78 -5.63 17.81 -12.20
CA ASP A 78 -5.50 16.51 -12.87
C ASP A 78 -6.13 15.35 -12.09
N ARG A 79 -6.79 15.60 -10.96
CA ARG A 79 -7.56 14.59 -10.22
C ARG A 79 -8.55 15.20 -9.22
N ASP A 80 -9.69 14.51 -9.06
CA ASP A 80 -10.71 14.86 -8.06
C ASP A 80 -10.48 14.19 -6.71
N TRP A 81 -9.59 13.20 -6.65
CA TRP A 81 -9.41 12.31 -5.50
C TRP A 81 -7.95 12.04 -5.19
N ILE A 82 -7.66 11.85 -3.90
CA ILE A 82 -6.46 11.16 -3.42
C ILE A 82 -6.88 9.93 -2.62
N GLY A 83 -5.98 8.95 -2.53
CA GLY A 83 -6.20 7.75 -1.74
C GLY A 83 -6.78 6.59 -2.56
N PHE A 84 -7.29 5.58 -1.85
CA PHE A 84 -7.75 4.31 -2.42
C PHE A 84 -9.10 3.93 -1.83
N GLY A 85 -10.04 3.55 -2.69
CA GLY A 85 -11.30 2.97 -2.25
C GLY A 85 -12.13 2.40 -3.39
N THR A 86 -12.99 1.44 -3.04
CA THR A 86 -13.70 0.59 -4.00
C THR A 86 -14.87 1.29 -4.70
N ALA A 87 -15.27 2.47 -4.22
CA ALA A 87 -16.25 3.33 -4.87
C ALA A 87 -15.68 4.13 -6.05
N LEU A 88 -14.35 4.24 -6.17
CA LEU A 88 -13.70 4.88 -7.31
C LEU A 88 -13.63 3.90 -8.48
N ASP A 89 -13.91 4.39 -9.68
CA ASP A 89 -13.67 3.61 -10.90
C ASP A 89 -12.15 3.49 -11.19
N ARG A 90 -11.82 2.69 -12.20
CA ARG A 90 -10.41 2.44 -12.59
C ARG A 90 -9.66 3.71 -12.96
N ALA A 91 -10.28 4.64 -13.69
CA ALA A 91 -9.63 5.87 -14.14
C ALA A 91 -9.41 6.82 -12.96
N GLN A 92 -10.40 6.93 -12.07
CA GLN A 92 -10.31 7.69 -10.83
C GLN A 92 -9.23 7.13 -9.90
N LEU A 93 -9.15 5.81 -9.73
CA LEU A 93 -8.09 5.16 -8.95
C LEU A 93 -6.71 5.45 -9.54
N LEU A 94 -6.55 5.33 -10.86
CA LEU A 94 -5.27 5.61 -11.49
C LEU A 94 -4.87 7.08 -11.27
N ALA A 95 -5.77 8.03 -11.53
CA ALA A 95 -5.51 9.45 -11.31
C ALA A 95 -5.16 9.76 -9.84
N ALA A 96 -5.89 9.15 -8.89
CA ALA A 96 -5.68 9.35 -7.46
C ALA A 96 -4.32 8.83 -6.97
N LEU A 97 -3.80 7.75 -7.57
CA LEU A 97 -2.60 7.05 -7.11
C LEU A 97 -1.31 7.44 -7.86
N SER A 98 -1.44 8.03 -9.04
CA SER A 98 -0.30 8.26 -9.96
C SER A 98 0.62 9.42 -9.58
N GLY A 99 0.32 10.22 -8.54
CA GLY A 99 1.28 11.26 -8.21
C GLY A 99 0.90 12.40 -7.29
N TRP A 100 1.74 13.43 -7.43
CA TRP A 100 1.94 14.54 -6.51
C TRP A 100 2.36 14.08 -5.13
N TRP A 101 3.33 13.18 -5.08
CA TRP A 101 3.90 12.65 -3.86
C TRP A 101 5.23 13.31 -3.55
N ARG A 102 5.46 13.58 -2.25
CA ARG A 102 6.79 13.91 -1.76
C ARG A 102 7.62 12.63 -1.75
N CYS A 103 8.55 12.51 -2.68
CA CYS A 103 9.40 11.34 -2.87
C CYS A 103 10.68 11.67 -3.63
N ASP A 104 11.55 10.68 -3.76
CA ASP A 104 12.67 10.64 -4.67
C ASP A 104 12.18 9.89 -5.93
N PRO A 105 11.91 10.60 -7.03
CA PRO A 105 11.30 9.98 -8.20
C PRO A 105 12.26 9.03 -8.92
N ALA A 106 13.58 9.23 -8.82
CA ALA A 106 14.57 8.33 -9.41
C ALA A 106 14.56 6.97 -8.71
N ARG A 107 14.43 6.95 -7.36
CA ARG A 107 14.26 5.70 -6.60
C ARG A 107 12.95 4.99 -6.91
N VAL A 108 11.85 5.73 -7.06
CA VAL A 108 10.57 5.14 -7.49
C VAL A 108 10.71 4.50 -8.88
N ALA A 109 11.32 5.21 -9.84
CA ALA A 109 11.55 4.71 -11.19
C ALA A 109 12.45 3.47 -11.21
N ALA A 110 13.54 3.47 -10.43
CA ALA A 110 14.47 2.34 -10.32
C ALA A 110 13.81 1.07 -9.75
N GLY A 111 12.80 1.22 -8.88
CA GLY A 111 12.02 0.11 -8.35
C GLY A 111 11.07 -0.54 -9.37
N ALA A 112 10.72 0.16 -10.45
CA ALA A 112 9.82 -0.24 -11.55
C ALA A 112 8.36 -0.64 -11.16
N VAL A 113 8.08 -0.86 -9.88
CA VAL A 113 6.78 -1.19 -9.31
C VAL A 113 6.52 -0.35 -8.06
N LEU A 114 5.28 0.09 -7.89
CA LEU A 114 4.81 0.82 -6.71
C LEU A 114 3.58 0.11 -6.13
N PRO A 115 3.77 -0.75 -5.12
CA PRO A 115 2.66 -1.27 -4.33
C PRO A 115 1.99 -0.12 -3.58
N VAL A 116 0.66 -0.11 -3.61
CA VAL A 116 -0.18 0.81 -2.85
C VAL A 116 -0.74 0.05 -1.67
N THR A 117 -0.52 0.56 -0.46
CA THR A 117 -0.92 -0.07 0.78
C THR A 117 -1.97 0.74 1.52
N VAL A 118 -2.93 0.05 2.13
CA VAL A 118 -3.84 0.60 3.14
C VAL A 118 -3.69 -0.25 4.39
N ALA A 119 -3.38 0.38 5.52
CA ALA A 119 -3.14 -0.34 6.78
C ALA A 119 -2.09 -1.47 6.68
N GLY A 120 -1.11 -1.33 5.77
CA GLY A 120 -0.06 -2.33 5.53
C GLY A 120 -0.48 -3.50 4.62
N PHE A 121 -1.67 -3.49 4.05
CA PHE A 121 -2.10 -4.46 3.03
C PHE A 121 -1.97 -3.88 1.64
N VAL A 122 -1.38 -4.61 0.69
CA VAL A 122 -1.28 -4.16 -0.70
C VAL A 122 -2.65 -4.27 -1.36
N VAL A 123 -3.23 -3.12 -1.73
CA VAL A 123 -4.58 -3.01 -2.32
C VAL A 123 -4.55 -2.63 -3.80
N ALA A 124 -3.44 -2.07 -4.28
CA ALA A 124 -3.20 -1.82 -5.69
C ALA A 124 -1.71 -1.91 -6.04
N VAL A 125 -1.40 -2.05 -7.32
CA VAL A 125 -0.04 -2.11 -7.85
C VAL A 125 0.05 -1.21 -9.09
N LEU A 126 0.96 -0.25 -9.07
CA LEU A 126 1.31 0.56 -10.24
C LEU A 126 2.63 0.10 -10.88
N THR A 127 2.70 0.18 -12.20
CA THR A 127 3.92 0.01 -13.02
C THR A 127 4.08 1.19 -13.99
N GLY A 128 5.10 1.20 -14.85
CA GLY A 128 5.28 2.29 -15.84
C GLY A 128 5.78 3.61 -15.23
N LEU A 129 6.60 3.53 -14.19
CA LEU A 129 7.03 4.66 -13.36
C LEU A 129 8.35 5.30 -13.82
N THR A 130 8.78 5.03 -15.06
CA THR A 130 10.10 5.42 -15.58
C THR A 130 10.22 6.90 -15.90
N GLU A 131 9.09 7.58 -16.12
CA GLU A 131 9.01 9.00 -16.41
C GLU A 131 8.24 9.70 -15.29
N TRP A 132 8.69 10.90 -14.91
CA TRP A 132 8.04 11.71 -13.88
C TRP A 132 8.06 13.21 -14.21
N GLU A 133 7.14 13.91 -13.59
CA GLU A 133 7.02 15.37 -13.64
C GLU A 133 7.06 15.93 -12.22
N GLY A 134 7.72 17.07 -12.03
CA GLY A 134 7.69 17.83 -10.77
C GLY A 134 6.65 18.94 -10.82
N ASP A 135 6.13 19.33 -9.66
CA ASP A 135 5.16 20.44 -9.52
C ASP A 135 5.79 21.84 -9.63
N GLY A 136 7.07 21.91 -10.00
CA GLY A 136 7.84 23.15 -10.08
C GLY A 136 8.36 23.66 -8.73
N THR A 137 7.98 23.04 -7.61
CA THR A 137 8.54 23.39 -6.29
C THR A 137 9.91 22.71 -6.10
N VAL A 138 10.78 23.33 -5.29
CA VAL A 138 12.17 22.89 -5.08
C VAL A 138 12.41 22.41 -3.65
N GLY A 139 13.43 21.58 -3.47
CA GLY A 139 13.81 21.06 -2.15
C GLY A 139 12.85 20.01 -1.62
N THR A 140 12.70 19.92 -0.30
CA THR A 140 11.92 18.86 0.38
C THR A 140 10.40 19.00 0.23
N ALA A 141 9.94 20.12 -0.32
CA ALA A 141 8.54 20.35 -0.66
C ALA A 141 8.15 19.76 -2.02
N ALA A 142 9.14 19.48 -2.90
CA ALA A 142 8.94 18.97 -4.26
C ALA A 142 7.99 17.77 -4.29
N ARG A 143 6.94 17.86 -5.13
CA ARG A 143 6.00 16.78 -5.38
C ARG A 143 6.19 16.28 -6.81
N PHE A 144 6.09 14.96 -6.97
CA PHE A 144 6.28 14.29 -8.26
C PHE A 144 5.06 13.47 -8.64
N ARG A 145 4.74 13.45 -9.93
CA ARG A 145 3.76 12.53 -10.53
C ARG A 145 4.38 11.69 -11.63
N PHE A 146 3.76 10.54 -11.89
CA PHE A 146 4.22 9.54 -12.86
C PHE A 146 3.17 9.41 -13.98
N PRO A 147 3.22 10.24 -15.02
CA PRO A 147 2.16 10.34 -16.04
C PRO A 147 2.00 9.08 -16.89
N LYS A 148 3.03 8.20 -16.93
CA LYS A 148 3.00 6.92 -17.63
C LYS A 148 2.62 5.75 -16.72
N ALA A 149 2.25 6.02 -15.46
CA ALA A 149 1.85 4.99 -14.53
C ALA A 149 0.66 4.18 -15.08
N ARG A 150 0.70 2.87 -14.88
CA ARG A 150 -0.36 1.94 -15.25
C ARG A 150 -0.83 1.20 -14.00
N LEU A 151 -2.14 1.03 -13.89
CA LEU A 151 -2.73 0.20 -12.84
C LEU A 151 -2.67 -1.28 -13.25
N ALA A 152 -1.62 -1.97 -12.80
CA ALA A 152 -1.38 -3.39 -13.04
C ALA A 152 -2.40 -4.28 -12.28
N GLY A 153 -2.89 -3.79 -11.13
CA GLY A 153 -3.96 -4.46 -10.41
C GLY A 153 -4.48 -3.68 -9.21
N TYR A 154 -5.69 -4.02 -8.79
CA TYR A 154 -6.30 -3.52 -7.56
C TYR A 154 -7.34 -4.50 -7.01
N LEU A 155 -7.66 -4.35 -5.73
CA LEU A 155 -8.64 -5.18 -5.02
C LEU A 155 -9.96 -4.45 -4.81
N THR A 156 -11.06 -5.19 -4.90
CA THR A 156 -12.38 -4.75 -4.41
C THR A 156 -12.77 -5.46 -3.11
N ASP A 157 -12.12 -6.59 -2.81
CA ASP A 157 -12.32 -7.36 -1.58
C ASP A 157 -10.96 -7.88 -1.09
N LEU A 158 -10.52 -7.40 0.08
CA LEU A 158 -9.26 -7.79 0.71
C LEU A 158 -9.36 -9.15 1.42
N THR A 159 -10.56 -9.62 1.72
CA THR A 159 -10.80 -10.93 2.38
C THR A 159 -10.72 -12.09 1.39
N ALA A 160 -11.03 -11.83 0.11
CA ALA A 160 -10.88 -12.76 -1.01
C ALA A 160 -10.15 -12.07 -2.18
N PRO A 161 -8.82 -11.84 -2.07
CA PRO A 161 -8.08 -11.08 -3.06
C PRO A 161 -8.17 -11.67 -4.48
N ALA A 162 -8.75 -10.91 -5.39
CA ALA A 162 -8.77 -11.17 -6.82
C ALA A 162 -8.46 -9.86 -7.57
N ASN A 163 -7.61 -9.92 -8.60
CA ASN A 163 -7.24 -8.72 -9.34
C ASN A 163 -8.41 -8.25 -10.22
N ALA A 164 -8.93 -7.06 -9.94
CA ALA A 164 -10.05 -6.47 -10.69
C ALA A 164 -9.63 -5.83 -12.03
N ALA A 165 -8.33 -5.60 -12.28
CA ALA A 165 -7.86 -4.86 -13.46
C ALA A 165 -7.72 -5.70 -14.75
N THR A 166 -7.74 -7.03 -14.64
CA THR A 166 -7.51 -7.99 -15.73
C THR A 166 -6.40 -7.56 -16.70
N PRO A 167 -5.14 -7.44 -16.23
CA PRO A 167 -4.04 -6.92 -17.04
C PRO A 167 -3.73 -7.83 -18.23
N THR A 168 -3.48 -7.21 -19.39
CA THR A 168 -3.06 -7.92 -20.62
C THR A 168 -1.56 -8.13 -20.71
N ASP A 169 -0.78 -7.28 -20.02
CA ASP A 169 0.67 -7.40 -19.92
C ASP A 169 1.03 -8.53 -18.93
N PRO A 170 1.77 -9.58 -19.37
CA PRO A 170 2.12 -10.70 -18.50
C PRO A 170 2.94 -10.30 -17.27
N GLN A 171 3.76 -9.26 -17.38
CA GLN A 171 4.56 -8.77 -16.26
C GLN A 171 3.67 -8.07 -15.23
N ASP A 172 2.70 -7.25 -15.69
CA ASP A 172 1.71 -6.62 -14.80
C ASP A 172 0.87 -7.68 -14.09
N ALA A 173 0.41 -8.71 -14.82
CA ALA A 173 -0.33 -9.84 -14.24
C ALA A 173 0.48 -10.57 -13.17
N ARG A 174 1.75 -10.85 -13.44
CA ARG A 174 2.67 -11.50 -12.49
C ARG A 174 2.88 -10.66 -11.23
N LEU A 175 3.17 -9.36 -11.40
CA LEU A 175 3.41 -8.45 -10.26
C LEU A 175 2.16 -8.28 -9.39
N ALA A 176 0.99 -8.11 -10.01
CA ALA A 176 -0.27 -8.04 -9.29
C ALA A 176 -0.56 -9.35 -8.54
N GLY A 177 -0.35 -10.51 -9.17
CA GLY A 177 -0.54 -11.82 -8.53
C GLY A 177 0.43 -12.08 -7.37
N LEU A 178 1.64 -11.55 -7.43
CA LEU A 178 2.63 -11.65 -6.35
C LEU A 178 2.29 -10.78 -5.14
N LEU A 179 1.72 -9.59 -5.37
CA LEU A 179 1.68 -8.54 -4.35
C LEU A 179 0.28 -8.29 -3.78
N LEU A 180 -0.78 -8.36 -4.59
CA LEU A 180 -2.12 -7.98 -4.12
C LEU A 180 -2.59 -8.85 -2.94
N GLY A 181 -3.09 -8.20 -1.90
CA GLY A 181 -3.61 -8.84 -0.69
C GLY A 181 -2.54 -9.29 0.30
N THR A 182 -1.25 -9.14 -0.04
CA THR A 182 -0.15 -9.43 0.89
C THR A 182 0.03 -8.32 1.92
N ARG A 183 0.73 -8.64 3.02
CA ARG A 183 1.14 -7.69 4.06
C ARG A 183 2.51 -7.13 3.72
N LEU A 184 2.60 -5.80 3.62
CA LEU A 184 3.83 -5.09 3.35
C LEU A 184 4.02 -4.00 4.41
N ALA A 185 4.84 -4.30 5.41
CA ALA A 185 5.22 -3.32 6.42
C ALA A 185 6.10 -2.25 5.79
N SER A 186 5.80 -0.98 6.07
CA SER A 186 6.60 0.14 5.62
C SER A 186 6.63 1.24 6.68
N VAL A 187 7.82 1.79 6.92
CA VAL A 187 8.04 2.88 7.88
C VAL A 187 8.47 4.12 7.11
N SER A 188 7.65 5.19 7.18
CA SER A 188 8.05 6.51 6.68
C SER A 188 7.23 7.63 7.34
N GLY A 189 7.78 8.84 7.34
CA GLY A 189 7.07 10.07 7.75
C GLY A 189 6.18 10.68 6.65
N GLY A 190 6.17 10.11 5.43
CA GLY A 190 5.50 10.67 4.25
C GLY A 190 4.57 9.68 3.54
N PRO A 191 4.02 10.05 2.37
CA PRO A 191 3.15 9.16 1.59
C PRO A 191 3.91 7.99 0.97
N ILE A 192 5.18 8.19 0.61
CA ILE A 192 6.05 7.14 0.06
C ILE A 192 6.99 6.62 1.15
N ALA A 193 7.16 5.31 1.19
CA ALA A 193 8.20 4.62 1.94
C ALA A 193 9.09 3.85 0.98
N TYR A 194 10.30 3.49 1.41
CA TYR A 194 11.22 2.67 0.64
C TYR A 194 11.54 1.40 1.41
N VAL A 195 11.38 0.25 0.76
CA VAL A 195 11.50 -1.07 1.39
C VAL A 195 12.54 -1.88 0.62
N PRO A 196 13.61 -2.35 1.28
CA PRO A 196 14.56 -3.29 0.69
C PRO A 196 13.85 -4.56 0.23
N THR A 197 14.19 -5.07 -0.95
CA THR A 197 13.62 -6.32 -1.48
C THR A 197 14.36 -7.55 -0.98
N ASN A 198 15.63 -7.36 -0.59
CA ASN A 198 16.44 -8.31 0.11
C ASN A 198 16.64 -7.79 1.54
N PRO A 199 16.02 -8.41 2.56
CA PRO A 199 16.35 -8.06 3.93
C PRO A 199 17.80 -8.47 4.16
N THR A 200 18.70 -7.49 4.27
CA THR A 200 19.99 -7.74 4.88
C THR A 200 19.68 -8.14 6.32
N THR A 201 19.91 -9.40 6.67
CA THR A 201 19.88 -9.84 8.06
C THR A 201 20.95 -9.02 8.78
N THR A 202 20.56 -7.94 9.45
CA THR A 202 21.45 -7.23 10.34
C THR A 202 21.73 -8.18 11.50
N HIS A 203 22.86 -8.89 11.42
CA HIS A 203 23.39 -9.68 12.52
C HIS A 203 23.59 -8.69 13.67
N GLN A 204 22.73 -8.78 14.68
CA GLN A 204 22.99 -8.14 15.96
C GLN A 204 24.29 -8.79 16.49
N PRO A 205 25.35 -8.03 16.82
CA PRO A 205 26.51 -8.63 17.43
C PRO A 205 26.09 -9.23 18.76
N ASP A 206 26.35 -10.53 18.93
CA ASP A 206 26.30 -11.19 20.22
C ASP A 206 27.24 -10.43 21.15
N THR A 207 26.69 -9.74 22.14
CA THR A 207 27.49 -9.28 23.28
C THR A 207 27.81 -10.52 24.12
N GLU A 208 28.77 -11.32 23.65
CA GLU A 208 29.57 -12.18 24.52
C GLU A 208 30.42 -11.29 25.41
N GLY A 209 29.96 -11.12 26.65
CA GLY A 209 30.67 -10.41 27.71
C GLY A 209 30.81 -11.28 28.94
N GLY A 210 31.65 -12.31 28.84
CA GLY A 210 32.53 -12.79 29.92
C GLY A 210 31.92 -13.28 31.24
N MET A 211 31.85 -14.60 31.40
CA MET A 211 31.94 -15.27 32.69
C MET A 211 33.40 -15.25 33.19
N THR A 212 33.56 -15.37 34.52
CA THR A 212 34.77 -15.52 35.36
C THR A 212 35.26 -14.21 35.99
N ARG A 213 35.42 -14.08 37.31
CA ARG A 213 35.52 -15.05 38.40
C ARG A 213 35.12 -14.38 39.71
#